data_AF-A0AAW0FTN3-F1
#
_entry.id   AF-A0AAW0FTN3-F1
#
_cell.length_a   1.000
_cell.length_b   1.000
_cell.length_c   1.000
_cell.angle_alpha   90.00
_cell.angle_beta   90.00
_cell.angle_gamma   90.00
#
_symmetry.space_group_name_H-M   'P 1'
#
loop_
_entity.id
_entity.type
_entity.pdbx_description
1 polymer ?
#
loop_
_entity_poly.entity_id
_entity_poly.type
_entity_poly.pdbx_seq_one_letter_code
_entity_poly.pdbx_strand_id
1 'polypeptide(L)'
;MNVNNEKENQIAALNSDNDVSHQGLQNTAIINSILEDLLQFLSEDTIVMNQALNADKDSLSITSYTQVILSQELVSLYDSFTNVIVRSLDSSKIKAKTRAVKILSSLIDQDARILLTPKIQESVSKSLLDGSPLVRDAVIDLISRYMLLKPELIVHFHKRLCDRLNDDSISVRKRVMKLSREMYVNTGDRNVRGHIAMQMLKRLDDEEDSISAMTKQFLLELWFGPRGRKELQIFSDVPC
;
A
#
# COMPACT_ATOMS: atom_id res chain seq x y z
N MET A 1 82.96 -43.56 -51.82
CA MET A 1 82.04 -42.77 -52.65
C MET A 1 80.64 -43.35 -52.51
N ASN A 2 79.75 -42.71 -51.74
CA ASN A 2 78.34 -42.43 -52.10
C ASN A 2 77.60 -41.91 -50.84
N VAL A 3 77.86 -40.66 -50.43
CA VAL A 3 77.27 -40.03 -49.22
C VAL A 3 76.09 -39.10 -49.57
N ASN A 4 75.75 -38.98 -50.85
CA ASN A 4 74.78 -37.97 -51.31
C ASN A 4 73.34 -38.48 -51.48
N ASN A 5 73.04 -39.77 -51.29
CA ASN A 5 71.69 -40.31 -51.51
C ASN A 5 70.85 -40.52 -50.24
N GLU A 6 71.40 -40.23 -49.05
CA GLU A 6 70.66 -40.32 -47.78
C GLU A 6 70.13 -38.97 -47.27
N LYS A 7 70.68 -37.84 -47.75
CA LYS A 7 70.28 -36.51 -47.27
C LYS A 7 69.01 -35.97 -47.92
N GLU A 8 68.71 -36.34 -49.16
CA GLU A 8 67.48 -35.85 -49.83
C GLU A 8 66.21 -36.55 -49.31
N ASN A 9 66.31 -37.77 -48.77
CA ASN A 9 65.16 -38.44 -48.15
C ASN A 9 64.91 -38.04 -46.68
N GLN A 10 65.80 -37.25 -46.05
CA GLN A 10 65.60 -36.75 -44.69
C GLN A 10 65.01 -35.33 -44.64
N ILE A 11 65.09 -34.57 -45.74
CA ILE A 11 64.54 -33.20 -45.80
C ILE A 11 63.01 -33.23 -46.00
N ALA A 12 62.46 -34.28 -46.62
CA ALA A 12 61.01 -34.43 -46.80
C ALA A 12 60.26 -34.86 -45.51
N ALA A 13 60.97 -35.36 -44.49
CA ALA A 13 60.35 -35.84 -43.25
C ALA A 13 60.25 -34.78 -42.13
N LEU A 14 60.95 -33.65 -42.27
CA LEU A 14 60.99 -32.60 -41.24
C LEU A 14 59.88 -31.53 -41.39
N ASN A 15 59.00 -31.65 -42.38
CA ASN A 15 57.86 -30.72 -42.58
C ASN A 15 56.52 -31.28 -42.06
N SER A 16 56.51 -32.25 -41.15
CA SER A 16 55.25 -32.82 -40.63
C SER A 16 54.72 -32.23 -39.32
N ASP A 17 55.45 -31.37 -38.62
CA ASP A 17 54.99 -30.84 -37.33
C ASP A 17 54.80 -29.32 -37.35
N ASN A 18 53.72 -28.88 -38.03
CA ASN A 18 53.23 -27.51 -37.91
C ASN A 18 51.96 -27.39 -37.05
N ASP A 19 51.72 -28.35 -36.14
CA ASP A 19 50.46 -28.44 -35.36
C ASP A 19 50.61 -28.08 -33.86
N VAL A 20 51.84 -27.81 -33.39
CA VAL A 20 52.09 -27.52 -31.95
C VAL A 20 51.73 -26.09 -31.55
N SER A 21 51.74 -25.14 -32.50
CA SER A 21 51.44 -23.72 -32.24
C SER A 21 49.94 -23.42 -32.08
N HIS A 22 49.06 -24.16 -32.76
CA HIS A 22 47.61 -23.96 -32.68
C HIS A 22 47.00 -24.46 -31.34
N GLN A 23 47.48 -25.60 -30.82
CA GLN A 23 47.04 -26.13 -29.52
C GLN A 23 47.53 -25.27 -28.34
N GLY A 24 48.73 -24.70 -28.40
CA GLY A 24 49.24 -23.79 -27.36
C GLY A 24 48.47 -22.47 -27.26
N LEU A 25 48.06 -21.91 -28.41
CA LEU A 25 47.21 -20.71 -28.48
C LEU A 25 45.78 -20.96 -28.00
N GLN A 26 45.22 -22.14 -28.31
CA GLN A 26 43.90 -22.54 -27.80
C GLN A 26 43.91 -22.77 -26.28
N ASN A 27 44.96 -23.41 -25.75
CA ASN A 27 45.07 -23.66 -24.31
C ASN A 27 45.25 -22.36 -23.52
N THR A 28 46.01 -21.38 -24.03
CA THR A 28 46.15 -20.06 -23.40
C THR A 28 44.86 -19.24 -23.47
N ALA A 29 44.12 -19.31 -24.57
CA ALA A 29 42.81 -18.67 -24.68
C ALA A 29 41.78 -19.26 -23.69
N ILE A 30 41.78 -20.60 -23.53
CA ILE A 30 40.90 -21.29 -22.57
C ILE A 30 41.28 -20.91 -21.13
N ILE A 31 42.58 -20.90 -20.79
CA ILE A 31 43.04 -20.52 -19.45
C ILE A 31 42.67 -19.07 -19.14
N ASN A 32 42.83 -18.16 -20.10
CA ASN A 32 42.45 -16.76 -19.92
C ASN A 32 40.93 -16.59 -19.79
N SER A 33 40.12 -17.35 -20.53
CA SER A 33 38.67 -17.37 -20.35
C SER A 33 38.28 -17.85 -18.95
N ILE A 34 38.89 -18.94 -18.46
CA ILE A 34 38.62 -19.45 -17.11
C ILE A 34 39.07 -18.44 -16.05
N LEU A 35 40.20 -17.75 -16.28
CA LEU A 35 40.69 -16.72 -15.37
C LEU A 35 39.70 -15.54 -15.29
N GLU A 36 39.21 -15.06 -16.43
CA GLU A 36 38.21 -13.99 -16.49
C GLU A 36 36.88 -14.42 -15.85
N ASP A 37 36.42 -15.65 -16.10
CA ASP A 37 35.20 -16.19 -15.47
C ASP A 37 35.35 -16.31 -13.94
N LEU A 38 36.52 -16.72 -13.45
CA LEU A 38 36.81 -16.78 -12.01
C LEU A 38 36.93 -15.38 -11.39
N LEU A 39 37.55 -14.43 -12.10
CA LEU A 39 37.64 -13.04 -11.65
C LEU A 39 36.25 -12.38 -11.61
N GLN A 40 35.41 -12.64 -12.60
CA GLN A 40 34.01 -12.21 -12.65
C GLN A 40 33.24 -12.78 -11.46
N PHE A 41 33.30 -14.10 -11.25
CA PHE A 41 32.62 -14.80 -10.17
C PHE A 41 33.02 -14.26 -8.78
N LEU A 42 34.32 -14.11 -8.53
CA LEU A 42 34.83 -13.57 -7.27
C LEU A 42 34.49 -12.09 -7.08
N SER A 43 34.44 -11.30 -8.17
CA SER A 43 34.06 -9.89 -8.10
C SER A 43 32.58 -9.71 -7.75
N GLU A 44 31.70 -10.55 -8.29
CA GLU A 44 30.26 -10.51 -8.04
C GLU A 44 29.96 -10.84 -6.57
N ASP A 45 30.52 -11.92 -6.04
CA ASP A 45 30.36 -12.31 -4.63
C ASP A 45 30.90 -11.23 -3.67
N THR A 46 32.03 -10.61 -4.03
CA THR A 46 32.64 -9.53 -3.22
C THR A 46 31.81 -8.25 -3.24
N ILE A 47 31.20 -7.90 -4.39
CA ILE A 47 30.31 -6.73 -4.51
C ILE A 47 29.03 -6.96 -3.70
N VAL A 48 28.41 -8.13 -3.83
CA VAL A 48 27.18 -8.49 -3.09
C VAL A 48 27.45 -8.48 -1.58
N MET A 49 28.57 -9.04 -1.13
CA MET A 49 28.95 -9.05 0.29
C MET A 49 29.18 -7.64 0.84
N ASN A 50 29.87 -6.77 0.11
CA ASN A 50 30.06 -5.37 0.51
C ASN A 50 28.76 -4.57 0.51
N GLN A 51 27.87 -4.80 -0.44
CA GLN A 51 26.54 -4.18 -0.47
C GLN A 51 25.68 -4.64 0.71
N ALA A 52 25.70 -5.94 1.04
CA ALA A 52 25.00 -6.49 2.20
C ALA A 52 25.56 -5.92 3.52
N LEU A 53 26.89 -5.84 3.67
CA LEU A 53 27.54 -5.23 4.84
C LEU A 53 27.23 -3.74 4.98
N ASN A 54 27.19 -2.98 3.87
CA ASN A 54 26.83 -1.56 3.90
C ASN A 54 25.35 -1.36 4.27
N ALA A 55 24.44 -2.15 3.69
CA ALA A 55 23.02 -2.11 4.04
C ALA A 55 22.77 -2.46 5.52
N ASP A 56 23.51 -3.44 6.06
CA ASP A 56 23.44 -3.82 7.47
C ASP A 56 23.99 -2.71 8.39
N LYS A 57 25.10 -2.06 7.99
CA LYS A 57 25.69 -0.93 8.71
C LYS A 57 24.78 0.31 8.71
N ASP A 58 24.12 0.59 7.58
CA ASP A 58 23.13 1.65 7.46
C ASP A 58 21.91 1.37 8.35
N SER A 59 21.40 0.13 8.36
CA SER A 59 20.29 -0.30 9.23
C SER A 59 20.64 -0.18 10.72
N LEU A 60 21.87 -0.57 11.11
CA LEU A 60 22.37 -0.43 12.47
C LEU A 60 22.53 1.04 12.89
N SER A 61 22.97 1.89 11.97
CA SER A 61 23.10 3.34 12.20
C SER A 61 21.74 4.02 12.40
N ILE A 62 20.73 3.66 11.59
CA ILE A 62 19.35 4.14 11.72
C ILE A 62 18.75 3.67 13.05
N THR A 63 18.99 2.42 13.44
CA THR A 63 18.51 1.86 14.71
C THR A 63 19.13 2.58 15.90
N SER A 64 20.44 2.80 15.86
CA SER A 64 21.18 3.52 16.92
C SER A 64 20.70 4.97 17.03
N TYR A 65 20.53 5.66 15.90
CA TYR A 65 20.00 7.03 15.86
C TYR A 65 18.56 7.10 16.38
N THR A 66 17.71 6.13 15.99
CA THR A 66 16.33 6.03 16.47
C THR A 66 16.30 5.83 17.98
N GLN A 67 17.13 4.95 18.55
CA GLN A 67 17.24 4.77 20.00
C GLN A 67 17.64 6.08 20.71
N VAL A 68 18.59 6.82 20.16
CA VAL A 68 18.98 8.13 20.72
C VAL A 68 17.80 9.09 20.70
N ILE A 69 17.07 9.24 19.58
CA ILE A 69 15.88 10.11 19.52
C ILE A 69 14.81 9.66 20.52
N LEU A 70 14.56 8.35 20.61
CA LEU A 70 13.56 7.79 21.53
C LEU A 70 13.91 8.04 23.01
N SER A 71 15.19 8.26 23.32
CA SER A 71 15.65 8.64 24.66
C SER A 71 15.53 10.14 24.98
N GLN A 72 15.21 10.99 23.99
CA GLN A 72 15.04 12.43 24.17
C GLN A 72 13.63 12.80 24.64
N GLU A 73 13.50 14.01 25.20
CA GLU A 73 12.22 14.55 25.69
C GLU A 73 11.16 14.72 24.60
N LEU A 74 11.53 14.78 23.32
CA LEU A 74 10.57 14.97 22.22
C LEU A 74 9.51 13.85 22.21
N VAL A 75 9.89 12.61 22.52
CA VAL A 75 8.96 11.47 22.54
C VAL A 75 8.01 11.55 23.73
N SER A 76 8.45 12.08 24.86
CA SER A 76 7.57 12.27 26.03
C SER A 76 6.49 13.33 25.79
N LEU A 77 6.68 14.22 24.82
CA LEU A 77 5.67 15.21 24.41
C LEU A 77 4.54 14.62 23.55
N TYR A 78 4.64 13.37 23.09
CA TYR A 78 3.63 12.74 22.25
C TYR A 78 2.23 12.76 22.88
N ASP A 79 2.14 12.39 24.16
CA ASP A 79 0.87 12.41 24.89
C ASP A 79 0.34 13.84 25.06
N SER A 80 1.21 14.81 25.27
CA SER A 80 0.83 16.23 25.31
C SER A 80 0.27 16.69 23.97
N PHE A 81 0.90 16.32 22.86
CA PHE A 81 0.46 16.62 21.51
C PHE A 81 -0.90 16.00 21.18
N THR A 82 -1.09 14.71 21.48
CA THR A 82 -2.39 14.04 21.24
C THR A 82 -3.51 14.66 22.08
N ASN A 83 -3.22 15.05 23.33
CA ASN A 83 -4.18 15.78 24.16
C ASN A 83 -4.54 17.16 23.58
N VAL A 84 -3.60 17.86 22.93
CA VAL A 84 -3.89 19.13 22.24
C VAL A 84 -4.81 18.90 21.02
N ILE A 85 -4.61 17.82 20.27
CA ILE A 85 -5.51 17.45 19.17
C ILE A 85 -6.92 17.19 19.69
N VAL A 86 -7.06 16.37 20.74
CA VAL A 86 -8.35 16.04 21.37
C VAL A 86 -9.07 17.32 21.82
N ARG A 87 -8.39 18.20 22.55
CA ARG A 87 -8.96 19.50 22.97
C ARG A 87 -9.35 20.39 21.80
N SER A 88 -8.64 20.30 20.67
CA SER A 88 -8.95 21.07 19.47
C SER A 88 -10.17 20.53 18.74
N LEU A 89 -10.40 19.21 18.75
CA LEU A 89 -11.63 18.58 18.26
C LEU A 89 -12.85 18.96 19.10
N ASP A 90 -12.68 19.05 20.42
CA ASP A 90 -13.75 19.40 21.36
C ASP A 90 -13.95 20.93 21.51
N SER A 91 -13.14 21.75 20.84
CA SER A 91 -13.19 23.21 20.92
C SER A 91 -14.51 23.77 20.36
N SER A 92 -15.12 24.78 20.97
CA SER A 92 -16.32 25.43 20.38
C SER A 92 -16.08 26.10 19.01
N LYS A 93 -14.82 26.32 18.60
CA LYS A 93 -14.46 27.03 17.38
C LYS A 93 -14.35 26.07 16.18
N ILE A 94 -15.21 26.23 15.18
CA ILE A 94 -15.22 25.44 13.92
C ILE A 94 -13.82 25.37 13.26
N LYS A 95 -13.09 26.49 13.21
CA LYS A 95 -11.73 26.53 12.64
C LYS A 95 -10.73 25.65 13.40
N ALA A 96 -10.85 25.55 14.72
CA ALA A 96 -10.00 24.68 15.52
C ALA A 96 -10.32 23.21 15.26
N LYS A 97 -11.61 22.85 15.27
CA LYS A 97 -12.08 21.48 14.97
C LYS A 97 -11.60 21.00 13.59
N THR A 98 -11.92 21.76 12.55
CA THR A 98 -11.54 21.41 11.16
C THR A 98 -10.02 21.32 10.97
N ARG A 99 -9.23 22.17 11.64
CA ARG A 99 -7.76 22.07 11.61
C ARG A 99 -7.25 20.81 12.32
N ALA A 100 -7.84 20.44 13.45
CA ALA A 100 -7.49 19.22 14.17
C ALA A 100 -7.79 17.97 13.33
N VAL A 101 -8.94 17.93 12.65
CA VAL A 101 -9.30 16.85 11.72
C VAL A 101 -8.31 16.75 10.56
N LYS A 102 -7.88 17.87 9.98
CA LYS A 102 -6.87 17.89 8.92
C LYS A 102 -5.51 17.37 9.41
N ILE A 103 -5.06 17.78 10.59
CA ILE A 103 -3.83 17.28 11.20
C ILE A 103 -3.91 15.77 11.40
N LEU A 104 -5.02 15.26 11.97
CA LEU A 104 -5.24 13.83 12.13
C LEU A 104 -5.21 13.09 10.79
N SER A 105 -5.78 13.69 9.75
CA SER A 105 -5.79 13.08 8.42
C SER A 105 -4.37 12.88 7.89
N SER A 106 -3.52 13.90 8.00
CA SER A 106 -2.10 13.80 7.60
C SER A 106 -1.31 12.82 8.47
N LEU A 107 -1.67 12.65 9.75
CA LEU A 107 -1.00 11.70 10.64
C LEU A 107 -1.35 10.26 10.31
N ILE A 108 -2.58 9.97 9.89
CA ILE A 108 -3.01 8.61 9.50
C ILE A 108 -2.26 8.11 8.29
N ASP A 109 -1.92 9.01 7.35
CA ASP A 109 -1.10 8.67 6.18
C ASP A 109 0.31 8.18 6.58
N GLN A 110 0.78 8.52 7.79
CA GLN A 110 2.07 8.09 8.35
C GLN A 110 1.93 6.89 9.30
N ASP A 111 1.01 6.99 10.27
CA ASP A 111 0.73 5.93 11.23
C ASP A 111 -0.76 5.89 11.58
N ALA A 112 -1.45 4.94 10.95
CA ALA A 112 -2.87 4.72 11.12
C ALA A 112 -3.24 4.21 12.54
N ARG A 113 -2.27 3.82 13.37
CA ARG A 113 -2.52 3.40 14.78
C ARG A 113 -2.95 4.56 15.66
N ILE A 114 -2.72 5.82 15.26
CA ILE A 114 -3.16 6.99 16.04
C ILE A 114 -4.68 7.01 16.27
N LEU A 115 -5.45 6.53 15.30
CA LEU A 115 -6.90 6.39 15.42
C LEU A 115 -7.34 5.18 16.28
N LEU A 116 -6.42 4.36 16.81
CA LEU A 116 -6.74 3.34 17.81
C LEU A 116 -6.71 3.90 19.23
N THR A 117 -6.17 5.12 19.42
CA THR A 117 -6.14 5.79 20.72
C THR A 117 -7.58 6.11 21.16
N PRO A 118 -8.06 5.58 22.30
CA PRO A 118 -9.48 5.68 22.70
C PRO A 118 -10.01 7.12 22.78
N LYS A 119 -9.20 8.04 23.33
CA LYS A 119 -9.57 9.47 23.43
C LYS A 119 -9.79 10.12 22.06
N ILE A 120 -8.96 9.77 21.08
CA ILE A 120 -9.09 10.28 19.72
C ILE A 120 -10.31 9.68 19.04
N GLN A 121 -10.55 8.37 19.18
CA GLN A 121 -11.74 7.71 18.65
C GLN A 121 -13.03 8.33 19.18
N GLU A 122 -13.07 8.61 20.48
CA GLU A 122 -14.23 9.23 21.12
C GLU A 122 -14.49 10.63 20.55
N SER A 123 -13.49 11.50 20.50
CA SER A 123 -13.65 12.86 19.95
C SER A 123 -13.97 12.86 18.45
N VAL A 124 -13.38 11.95 17.66
CA VAL A 124 -13.72 11.77 16.24
C VAL A 124 -15.17 11.31 16.09
N SER A 125 -15.62 10.36 16.91
CA SER A 125 -17.00 9.87 16.89
C SER A 125 -18.01 10.97 17.27
N LYS A 126 -17.69 11.80 18.27
CA LYS A 126 -18.49 12.99 18.62
C LYS A 126 -18.54 13.99 17.47
N SER A 127 -17.44 14.15 16.75
CA SER A 127 -17.34 15.10 15.63
C SER A 127 -18.16 14.67 14.39
N LEU A 128 -18.59 13.41 14.28
CA LEU A 128 -19.60 12.99 13.29
C LEU A 128 -20.99 13.58 13.55
N LEU A 129 -21.27 13.98 14.79
CA LEU A 129 -22.51 14.62 15.23
C LEU A 129 -22.34 16.13 15.42
N ASP A 130 -21.24 16.71 14.90
CA ASP A 130 -20.95 18.13 15.09
C ASP A 130 -22.05 19.02 14.50
N GLY A 131 -22.37 20.14 15.15
CA GLY A 131 -23.37 21.08 14.65
C GLY A 131 -23.02 21.68 13.28
N SER A 132 -21.73 21.79 12.94
CA SER A 132 -21.29 22.32 11.65
C SER A 132 -21.19 21.21 10.58
N PRO A 133 -21.89 21.34 9.44
CA PRO A 133 -21.74 20.42 8.31
C PRO A 133 -20.29 20.31 7.81
N LEU A 134 -19.53 21.41 7.88
CA LEU A 134 -18.12 21.44 7.47
C LEU A 134 -17.23 20.53 8.34
N VAL A 135 -17.53 20.45 9.64
CA VAL A 135 -16.79 19.58 10.55
C VAL A 135 -17.18 18.13 10.29
N ARG A 136 -18.48 17.84 10.16
CA ARG A 136 -18.97 16.50 9.83
C ARG A 136 -18.35 15.98 8.53
N ASP A 137 -18.34 16.81 7.48
CA ASP A 137 -17.74 16.48 6.18
C ASP A 137 -16.25 16.14 6.29
N ALA A 138 -15.48 16.97 7.00
CA ALA A 138 -14.06 16.73 7.23
C ALA A 138 -13.79 15.43 8.00
N VAL A 139 -14.64 15.10 8.98
CA VAL A 139 -14.52 13.87 9.77
C VAL A 139 -14.89 12.64 8.96
N ILE A 140 -15.90 12.74 8.09
CA ILE A 140 -16.25 11.67 7.16
C ILE A 140 -15.07 11.40 6.21
N ASP A 141 -14.39 12.44 5.73
CA ASP A 141 -13.17 12.32 4.92
C ASP A 141 -11.99 11.67 5.66
N LEU A 142 -11.80 12.03 6.93
CA LEU A 142 -10.81 11.40 7.81
C LEU A 142 -11.05 9.89 7.93
N ILE A 143 -12.29 9.49 8.25
CA ILE A 143 -12.64 8.08 8.47
C ILE A 143 -12.61 7.31 7.14
N SER A 144 -13.03 7.91 6.03
CA SER A 144 -12.96 7.27 4.71
C SER A 144 -11.53 6.92 4.33
N ARG A 145 -10.58 7.85 4.55
CA ARG A 145 -9.16 7.59 4.29
C ARG A 145 -8.62 6.48 5.17
N TYR A 146 -9.01 6.46 6.44
CA TYR A 146 -8.58 5.40 7.36
C TYR A 146 -9.10 4.01 6.95
N MET A 147 -10.36 3.92 6.51
CA MET A 147 -10.94 2.65 6.04
C MET A 147 -10.36 2.18 4.70
N LEU A 148 -9.86 3.10 3.86
CA LEU A 148 -9.16 2.72 2.63
C LEU A 148 -7.86 1.97 2.94
N LEU A 149 -7.14 2.39 4.00
CA LEU A 149 -5.92 1.73 4.47
C LEU A 149 -6.22 0.42 5.21
N LYS A 150 -7.37 0.35 5.90
CA LYS A 150 -7.77 -0.77 6.76
C LYS A 150 -9.25 -1.15 6.56
N PRO A 151 -9.58 -1.90 5.49
CA PRO A 151 -10.97 -2.29 5.18
C PRO A 151 -11.68 -3.07 6.30
N GLU A 152 -10.92 -3.76 7.16
CA GLU A 152 -11.44 -4.46 8.35
C GLU A 152 -12.21 -3.53 9.30
N LEU A 153 -11.91 -2.23 9.27
CA LEU A 153 -12.55 -1.24 10.14
C LEU A 153 -13.95 -0.82 9.68
N ILE A 154 -14.36 -1.17 8.46
CA ILE A 154 -15.71 -0.89 7.97
C ILE A 154 -16.76 -1.46 8.92
N VAL A 155 -16.51 -2.66 9.47
CA VAL A 155 -17.42 -3.31 10.44
C VAL A 155 -17.67 -2.42 11.67
N HIS A 156 -16.68 -1.66 12.12
CA HIS A 156 -16.79 -0.80 13.30
C HIS A 156 -17.46 0.55 13.02
N PHE A 157 -17.28 1.13 11.83
CA PHE A 157 -17.76 2.48 11.52
C PHE A 157 -19.03 2.54 10.69
N HIS A 158 -19.39 1.48 9.94
CA HIS A 158 -20.47 1.53 8.95
C HIS A 158 -21.80 2.06 9.52
N LYS A 159 -22.22 1.63 10.72
CA LYS A 159 -23.49 2.09 11.32
C LYS A 159 -23.52 3.60 11.51
N ARG A 160 -22.49 4.14 12.19
CA ARG A 160 -22.39 5.57 12.49
C ARG A 160 -22.28 6.42 11.22
N LEU A 161 -21.60 5.90 10.19
CA LEU A 161 -21.52 6.57 8.90
C LEU A 161 -22.85 6.51 8.15
N CYS A 162 -23.50 5.35 8.07
CA CYS A 162 -24.80 5.22 7.40
C CYS A 162 -25.90 6.05 8.09
N ASP A 163 -25.83 6.26 9.41
CA ASP A 163 -26.74 7.18 10.11
C ASP A 163 -26.65 8.64 9.59
N ARG A 164 -25.53 9.00 8.94
CA ARG A 164 -25.36 10.30 8.25
C ARG A 164 -25.98 10.37 6.87
N LEU A 165 -26.59 9.29 6.37
CA LEU A 165 -27.43 9.36 5.19
C LEU A 165 -28.72 10.16 5.43
N ASN A 166 -29.11 10.35 6.69
CA ASN A 166 -30.25 11.19 7.09
C ASN A 166 -29.80 12.57 7.62
N ASP A 167 -28.60 13.02 7.26
CA ASP A 167 -28.07 14.32 7.70
C ASP A 167 -28.85 15.49 7.07
N ASP A 168 -29.07 16.57 7.81
CA ASP A 168 -29.77 17.77 7.31
C ASP A 168 -29.05 18.42 6.11
N SER A 169 -27.72 18.26 6.04
CA SER A 169 -26.91 18.82 4.97
C SER A 169 -26.85 17.91 3.75
N ILE A 170 -27.35 18.40 2.63
CA ILE A 170 -27.31 17.72 1.32
C ILE A 170 -25.88 17.31 0.93
N SER A 171 -24.88 18.17 1.17
CA SER A 171 -23.48 17.87 0.83
C SER A 171 -22.94 16.69 1.64
N VAL A 172 -23.29 16.64 2.94
CA VAL A 172 -22.93 15.52 3.82
C VAL A 172 -23.61 14.24 3.35
N ARG A 173 -24.93 14.27 3.08
CA ARG A 173 -25.65 13.10 2.55
C ARG A 173 -25.02 12.55 1.27
N LYS A 174 -24.73 13.42 0.28
CA LYS A 174 -24.06 13.03 -0.97
C LYS A 174 -22.70 12.38 -0.73
N ARG A 175 -21.91 12.93 0.20
CA ARG A 175 -20.59 12.38 0.53
C ARG A 175 -20.70 11.00 1.17
N VAL A 176 -21.61 10.85 2.11
CA VAL A 176 -21.85 9.57 2.81
C VAL A 176 -22.43 8.53 1.87
N MET A 177 -23.26 8.92 0.88
CA MET A 177 -23.77 8.01 -0.16
C MET A 177 -22.63 7.44 -1.01
N LYS A 178 -21.68 8.28 -1.43
CA LYS A 178 -20.46 7.82 -2.13
C LYS A 178 -19.61 6.90 -1.27
N LEU A 179 -19.38 7.27 -0.01
CA LEU A 179 -18.65 6.43 0.94
C LEU A 179 -19.36 5.10 1.20
N SER A 180 -20.69 5.09 1.27
CA SER A 180 -21.50 3.88 1.46
C SER A 180 -21.31 2.89 0.31
N ARG A 181 -21.27 3.39 -0.93
CA ARG A 181 -20.92 2.57 -2.10
C ARG A 181 -19.52 1.96 -1.98
N GLU A 182 -18.52 2.75 -1.56
CA GLU A 182 -17.15 2.25 -1.37
C GLU A 182 -17.10 1.18 -0.27
N MET A 183 -17.73 1.43 0.88
CA MET A 183 -17.82 0.46 1.98
C MET A 183 -18.51 -0.83 1.55
N TYR A 184 -19.58 -0.74 0.75
CA TYR A 184 -20.32 -1.90 0.22
C TYR A 184 -19.42 -2.81 -0.62
N VAL A 185 -18.57 -2.22 -1.47
CA VAL A 185 -17.65 -2.95 -2.35
C VAL A 185 -16.48 -3.54 -1.58
N ASN A 186 -15.97 -2.81 -0.57
CA ASN A 186 -14.75 -3.19 0.15
C ASN A 186 -14.99 -4.12 1.34
N THR A 187 -16.25 -4.29 1.78
CA THR A 187 -16.57 -5.23 2.87
C THR A 187 -16.85 -6.65 2.37
N GLY A 188 -16.26 -7.65 3.03
CA GLY A 188 -16.58 -9.06 2.83
C GLY A 188 -17.73 -9.58 3.72
N ASP A 189 -18.16 -8.80 4.71
CA ASP A 189 -19.20 -9.22 5.65
C ASP A 189 -20.60 -8.97 5.06
N ARG A 190 -21.36 -10.07 4.88
CA ARG A 190 -22.72 -10.02 4.32
C ARG A 190 -23.69 -9.20 5.17
N ASN A 191 -23.58 -9.24 6.50
CA ASN A 191 -24.45 -8.49 7.40
C ASN A 191 -24.19 -6.98 7.28
N VAL A 192 -22.92 -6.59 7.22
CA VAL A 192 -22.51 -5.20 7.03
C VAL A 192 -22.95 -4.71 5.65
N ARG A 193 -22.71 -5.51 4.60
CA ARG A 193 -23.16 -5.22 3.23
C ARG A 193 -24.68 -5.05 3.13
N GLY A 194 -25.44 -5.94 3.79
CA GLY A 194 -26.90 -5.87 3.86
C GLY A 194 -27.41 -4.61 4.59
N HIS A 195 -26.76 -4.23 5.70
CA HIS A 195 -27.10 -2.99 6.40
C HIS A 195 -26.86 -1.76 5.52
N ILE A 196 -25.71 -1.68 4.86
CA ILE A 196 -25.38 -0.56 3.97
C ILE A 196 -26.41 -0.47 2.82
N ALA A 197 -26.71 -1.59 2.16
CA ALA A 197 -27.74 -1.64 1.11
C ALA A 197 -29.11 -1.18 1.59
N MET A 198 -29.56 -1.64 2.76
CA MET A 198 -30.82 -1.21 3.35
C MET A 198 -30.85 0.30 3.58
N GLN A 199 -29.76 0.88 4.09
CA GLN A 199 -29.71 2.32 4.34
C GLN A 199 -29.65 3.13 3.04
N MET A 200 -28.97 2.63 2.00
CA MET A 200 -29.02 3.23 0.67
C MET A 200 -30.43 3.18 0.08
N LEU A 201 -31.12 2.03 0.16
CA LEU A 201 -32.50 1.87 -0.34
C LEU A 201 -33.47 2.89 0.25
N LYS A 202 -33.34 3.18 1.54
CA LYS A 202 -34.17 4.21 2.22
C LYS A 202 -34.00 5.62 1.66
N ARG A 203 -32.97 5.86 0.82
CA ARG A 203 -32.66 7.15 0.17
C ARG A 203 -33.02 7.18 -1.32
N LEU A 204 -33.80 6.21 -1.82
CA LEU A 204 -34.35 6.25 -3.18
C LEU A 204 -35.44 7.32 -3.36
N ASP A 205 -36.06 7.73 -2.26
CA ASP A 205 -37.10 8.77 -2.19
C ASP A 205 -36.63 9.89 -1.25
N ASP A 206 -35.37 10.32 -1.39
CA ASP A 206 -34.84 11.47 -0.67
C ASP A 206 -35.47 12.76 -1.19
N GLU A 207 -35.66 13.75 -0.31
CA GLU A 207 -36.22 15.07 -0.66
C GLU A 207 -35.42 15.79 -1.77
N GLU A 208 -34.14 15.46 -1.89
CA GLU A 208 -33.26 15.97 -2.91
C GLU A 208 -33.10 14.95 -4.05
N ASP A 209 -33.68 15.26 -5.22
CA ASP A 209 -33.66 14.40 -6.41
C ASP A 209 -32.26 13.93 -6.80
N SER A 210 -31.24 14.78 -6.62
CA SER A 210 -29.87 14.44 -6.97
C SER A 210 -29.27 13.34 -6.07
N ILE A 211 -29.77 13.15 -4.85
CA ILE A 211 -29.42 12.03 -3.97
C ILE A 211 -30.15 10.76 -4.42
N SER A 212 -31.46 10.87 -4.68
CA SER A 212 -32.29 9.76 -5.16
C SER A 212 -31.75 9.16 -6.47
N ALA A 213 -31.38 10.02 -7.42
CA ALA A 213 -30.77 9.63 -8.69
C ALA A 213 -29.40 8.94 -8.50
N MET A 214 -28.53 9.49 -7.65
CA MET A 214 -27.22 8.91 -7.34
C MET A 214 -27.36 7.53 -6.69
N THR A 215 -28.29 7.40 -5.74
CA THR A 215 -28.59 6.14 -5.05
C THR A 215 -29.05 5.08 -6.03
N LYS A 216 -30.02 5.43 -6.89
CA LYS A 216 -30.53 4.54 -7.94
C LYS A 216 -29.40 4.08 -8.87
N GLN A 217 -28.57 5.01 -9.35
CA GLN A 217 -27.43 4.67 -10.20
C GLN A 217 -26.49 3.68 -9.49
N PHE A 218 -26.12 3.96 -8.24
CA PHE A 218 -25.19 3.11 -7.49
C PHE A 218 -25.75 1.71 -7.26
N LEU A 219 -27.01 1.58 -6.85
CA LEU A 219 -27.63 0.27 -6.65
C LEU A 219 -27.73 -0.52 -7.96
N LEU A 220 -28.08 0.15 -9.06
CA LEU A 220 -28.13 -0.48 -10.39
C LEU A 220 -26.75 -1.02 -10.81
N GLU A 221 -25.70 -0.22 -10.64
CA GLU A 221 -24.32 -0.65 -10.94
C GLU A 221 -23.85 -1.80 -10.05
N LEU A 222 -24.15 -1.74 -8.75
CA LEU A 222 -23.71 -2.74 -7.77
C LEU A 222 -24.39 -4.10 -7.99
N TRP A 223 -25.70 -4.12 -8.24
CA TRP A 223 -26.48 -5.36 -8.31
C TRP A 223 -26.64 -5.91 -9.73
N PHE A 224 -26.85 -5.03 -10.71
CA PHE A 224 -27.13 -5.43 -12.10
C PHE A 224 -25.97 -5.13 -13.06
N GLY A 225 -24.94 -4.43 -12.59
CA GLY A 225 -23.72 -4.23 -13.36
C GLY A 225 -22.87 -5.50 -13.49
N PRO A 226 -21.77 -5.45 -14.26
CA PRO A 226 -20.90 -6.60 -14.51
C PRO A 226 -20.39 -7.31 -13.25
N ARG A 227 -20.21 -6.57 -12.14
CA ARG A 227 -19.80 -7.14 -10.84
C ARG A 227 -20.95 -7.90 -10.17
N GLY A 228 -22.11 -7.27 -10.02
CA GLY A 228 -23.28 -7.90 -9.39
C GLY A 228 -23.74 -9.16 -10.11
N ARG A 229 -23.67 -9.18 -11.45
CA ARG A 229 -24.00 -10.38 -12.24
C ARG A 229 -23.09 -11.58 -11.95
N LYS A 230 -21.80 -11.35 -11.68
CA LYS A 230 -20.86 -12.43 -11.30
C LYS A 230 -21.17 -12.96 -9.89
N GLU A 231 -21.51 -12.09 -8.95
CA GLU A 231 -21.90 -12.54 -7.60
C GLU A 231 -23.24 -13.29 -7.63
N LEU A 232 -24.22 -12.86 -8.44
CA LEU A 232 -25.53 -13.51 -8.59
C LEU A 232 -25.46 -14.89 -9.27
N GLN A 233 -24.52 -15.10 -10.19
CA GLN A 233 -24.28 -16.41 -10.81
C GLN A 233 -23.74 -17.45 -9.81
N ILE A 234 -23.00 -17.03 -8.78
CA ILE A 234 -22.54 -17.94 -7.72
C ILE A 234 -23.73 -18.48 -6.91
N PHE A 235 -24.83 -17.74 -6.80
CA PHE A 235 -26.04 -18.17 -6.09
C PHE A 235 -26.95 -19.08 -6.92
N SER A 236 -26.82 -19.13 -8.25
CA SER A 236 -27.55 -20.10 -9.08
C SER A 236 -26.90 -21.48 -9.11
N ASP A 237 -25.66 -21.61 -8.64
CA ASP A 237 -24.91 -22.87 -8.63
C ASP A 237 -24.97 -23.60 -7.27
N VAL A 238 -25.78 -23.11 -6.33
CA VAL A 238 -26.04 -23.81 -5.05
C VAL A 238 -27.25 -24.75 -5.26
N PRO A 239 -27.09 -26.08 -5.18
CA PRO A 239 -28.21 -27.00 -5.25
C PRO A 239 -29.14 -26.75 -4.07
N CYS A 240 -30.45 -26.73 -4.34
CA CYS A 240 -31.50 -26.65 -3.31
C CYS A 240 -31.35 -27.74 -2.24
#